data_AF-A0A151LZH6-F1
#
_entry.id   AF-A0A151LZH6-F1
#
_cell.length_a   1.000
_cell.length_b   1.000
_cell.length_c   1.000
_cell.angle_alpha   90.00
_cell.angle_beta   90.00
_cell.angle_gamma   90.00
#
_symmetry.space_group_name_H-M   'P 1'
#
loop_
_entity.id
_entity.type
_entity.pdbx_description
1 polymer ?
#
loop_
_entity_poly.entity_id
_entity_poly.type
_entity_poly.pdbx_seq_one_letter_code
_entity_poly.pdbx_strand_id
1 'polypeptide(L)'
;MRDDFIDLSVELIVQLTGNEPLTILPLTSEMEEAAVKAHYKVCDRLKLEKKQRRMCRRDPGVAETLMEAISMSALECQYQFRFERWNCTLEGRYRASLLKRGFKETAFLYAISSAGLTHAMAKACSAGRMERCTCDEAPDLENREAWQWGGCGDNLKYSNKFVKEFLGKKSIKDLRARVDFHNNLVGMKSCISVLNQCFN
;
A
#
# COMPACT_ATOMS: atom_id res chain seq x y z
N MET A 1 -35.87 -8.76 -13.20
CA MET A 1 -36.17 -7.36 -13.54
C MET A 1 -35.72 -6.58 -12.30
N ARG A 2 -34.44 -6.14 -12.28
CA ARG A 2 -34.04 -4.78 -12.69
C ARG A 2 -34.80 -3.72 -11.87
N ASP A 3 -34.20 -2.81 -11.12
CA ASP A 3 -32.81 -2.36 -10.96
C ASP A 3 -32.69 -1.59 -9.61
N ASP A 4 -31.46 -1.14 -9.31
CA ASP A 4 -31.11 0.07 -8.55
C ASP A 4 -30.55 -0.05 -7.10
N PHE A 5 -29.22 -0.16 -7.08
CA PHE A 5 -28.29 0.83 -6.52
C PHE A 5 -28.62 1.39 -5.12
N ILE A 6 -28.10 0.73 -4.07
CA ILE A 6 -27.86 1.41 -2.79
C ILE A 6 -26.49 2.05 -2.88
N ASP A 7 -26.55 3.36 -3.11
CA ASP A 7 -25.49 4.34 -2.96
C ASP A 7 -24.73 4.13 -1.63
N LEU A 8 -23.45 3.76 -1.72
CA LEU A 8 -22.50 3.84 -0.60
C LEU A 8 -21.86 5.24 -0.62
N SER A 9 -22.70 6.27 -0.63
CA SER A 9 -22.31 7.59 -0.16
C SER A 9 -22.04 7.46 1.33
N VAL A 10 -20.77 7.65 1.69
CA VAL A 10 -20.32 7.94 3.04
C VAL A 10 -21.06 9.19 3.49
N GLU A 11 -22.24 9.04 4.10
CA GLU A 11 -22.84 10.12 4.86
C GLU A 11 -22.04 10.26 6.15
N LEU A 12 -21.04 11.13 6.07
CA LEU A 12 -20.68 12.00 7.16
C LEU A 12 -22.00 12.67 7.58
N ILE A 13 -22.68 12.18 8.62
CA ILE A 13 -23.76 12.94 9.24
C ILE A 13 -23.11 14.12 9.94
N VAL A 14 -22.84 15.17 9.17
CA VAL A 14 -22.77 16.52 9.68
C VAL A 14 -24.16 17.08 9.43
N GLN A 15 -25.02 17.01 10.44
CA GLN A 15 -26.19 17.86 10.46
C GLN A 15 -25.69 19.31 10.57
N LEU A 16 -25.51 19.99 9.44
CA LEU A 16 -25.30 21.43 9.34
C LEU A 16 -26.62 22.20 9.51
N THR A 17 -27.53 21.71 10.37
CA THR A 17 -28.58 22.57 10.87
C THR A 17 -27.93 23.39 11.97
N GLY A 18 -27.70 24.69 11.72
CA GLY A 18 -27.10 25.65 12.66
C GLY A 18 -27.90 25.90 13.94
N ASN A 19 -28.64 24.91 14.43
CA ASN A 19 -29.50 24.94 15.60
C ASN A 19 -28.97 24.07 16.76
N GLU A 20 -27.85 23.35 16.58
CA GLU A 20 -27.17 22.66 17.67
C GLU A 20 -25.66 22.91 17.64
N PRO A 21 -25.00 23.13 18.80
CA PRO A 21 -23.55 23.25 18.86
C PRO A 21 -22.89 21.95 18.42
N LEU A 22 -21.69 22.03 17.82
CA LEU A 22 -20.87 20.87 17.46
C LEU A 22 -20.50 20.08 18.72
N THR A 23 -21.33 19.11 19.09
CA THR A 23 -21.04 18.19 20.19
C THR A 23 -20.17 17.06 19.63
N ILE A 24 -18.91 17.01 20.08
CA ILE A 24 -18.06 15.83 19.89
C ILE A 24 -18.65 14.73 20.77
N LEU A 25 -19.50 13.87 20.19
CA LEU A 25 -19.88 12.64 20.86
C LEU A 25 -18.64 11.75 20.96
N PRO A 26 -18.30 11.21 22.15
CA PRO A 26 -17.16 10.31 22.28
C PRO A 26 -17.38 9.10 21.37
N LEU A 27 -16.33 8.69 20.66
CA LEU A 27 -16.32 7.45 19.90
C LEU A 27 -16.68 6.31 20.87
N THR A 28 -17.87 5.75 20.75
CA THR A 28 -18.29 4.69 21.67
C THR A 28 -17.44 3.45 21.39
N SER A 29 -17.07 2.71 22.43
CA SER A 29 -16.26 1.48 22.32
C SER A 29 -16.84 0.48 21.30
N GLU A 30 -18.16 0.51 21.09
CA GLU A 30 -18.88 -0.32 20.10
C GLU A 30 -18.58 0.10 18.65
N MET A 31 -18.41 1.39 18.38
CA MET A 31 -18.05 1.92 17.06
C MET A 31 -16.58 1.59 16.71
N GLU A 32 -15.67 1.71 17.68
CA GLU A 32 -14.28 1.27 17.53
C GLU A 32 -14.21 -0.23 17.25
N GLU A 33 -14.97 -1.04 17.99
CA GLU A 33 -14.97 -2.49 17.82
C GLU A 33 -15.58 -2.91 16.45
N ALA A 34 -16.59 -2.20 15.95
CA ALA A 34 -17.16 -2.41 14.63
C ALA A 34 -16.18 -2.06 13.51
N ALA A 35 -15.45 -0.95 13.62
CA ALA A 35 -14.40 -0.55 12.69
C ALA A 35 -13.22 -1.55 12.71
N VAL A 36 -12.85 -2.04 13.90
CA VAL A 36 -11.84 -3.10 14.06
C VAL A 36 -12.28 -4.40 13.38
N LYS A 37 -13.54 -4.82 13.58
CA LYS A 37 -14.10 -6.01 12.92
C LYS A 37 -14.22 -5.82 11.41
N ALA A 38 -14.49 -4.61 10.93
CA ALA A 38 -14.61 -4.31 9.50
C ALA A 38 -13.28 -4.48 8.76
N HIS A 39 -12.17 -3.90 9.24
CA HIS A 39 -10.89 -4.01 8.52
C HIS A 39 -10.32 -5.44 8.56
N TYR A 40 -10.61 -6.25 9.60
CA TYR A 40 -10.23 -7.67 9.61
C TYR A 40 -10.87 -8.44 8.45
N LYS A 41 -12.14 -8.13 8.13
CA LYS A 41 -12.84 -8.75 6.99
C LYS A 41 -12.20 -8.37 5.66
N VAL A 42 -11.66 -7.15 5.53
CA VAL A 42 -10.94 -6.72 4.30
C VAL A 42 -9.66 -7.54 4.14
N CYS A 43 -8.85 -7.66 5.20
CA CYS A 43 -7.67 -8.52 5.20
C CYS A 43 -7.98 -9.98 4.83
N ASP A 44 -9.17 -10.48 5.18
CA ASP A 44 -9.58 -11.87 4.91
C ASP A 44 -9.99 -12.13 3.46
N ARG A 45 -10.48 -11.11 2.77
CA ARG A 45 -10.81 -11.17 1.33
C ARG A 45 -9.54 -11.18 0.46
N LEU A 46 -8.43 -10.68 0.98
CA LEU A 46 -7.14 -10.69 0.29
C LEU A 46 -6.50 -12.09 0.32
N LYS A 47 -5.86 -12.47 -0.78
CA LYS A 47 -5.08 -13.72 -0.89
C LYS A 47 -3.72 -13.56 -0.22
N LEU A 48 -3.70 -13.61 1.11
CA LEU A 48 -2.51 -13.44 1.94
C LEU A 48 -2.05 -14.75 2.60
N GLU A 49 -0.74 -14.93 2.71
CA GLU A 49 -0.14 -15.97 3.55
C GLU A 49 -0.46 -15.74 5.04
N LYS A 50 -0.34 -16.79 5.88
CA LYS A 50 -0.64 -16.70 7.32
C LYS A 50 0.16 -15.61 8.05
N LYS A 51 1.40 -15.33 7.62
CA LYS A 51 2.21 -14.23 8.19
C LYS A 51 1.67 -12.87 7.73
N GLN A 52 1.47 -12.70 6.42
CA GLN A 52 0.95 -11.47 5.82
C GLN A 52 -0.42 -11.08 6.39
N ARG A 53 -1.32 -12.05 6.55
CA ARG A 53 -2.65 -11.83 7.15
C ARG A 53 -2.55 -11.32 8.59
N ARG A 54 -1.64 -11.88 9.39
CA ARG A 54 -1.37 -11.40 10.75
C ARG A 54 -0.83 -9.97 10.74
N MET A 55 0.04 -9.63 9.79
CA MET A 55 0.55 -8.26 9.65
C MET A 55 -0.55 -7.29 9.20
N CYS A 56 -1.40 -7.68 8.26
CA CYS A 56 -2.53 -6.86 7.78
C CYS A 56 -3.49 -6.48 8.91
N ARG A 57 -3.82 -7.42 9.79
CA ARG A 57 -4.75 -7.20 10.92
C ARG A 57 -4.14 -6.44 12.10
N ARG A 58 -2.84 -6.11 12.09
CA ARG A 58 -2.18 -5.45 13.25
C ARG A 58 -2.45 -3.96 13.30
N ASP A 59 -2.75 -3.34 12.17
CA ASP A 59 -2.83 -1.90 12.02
C ASP A 59 -4.00 -1.57 11.09
N PRO A 60 -5.03 -0.84 11.57
CA PRO A 60 -6.06 -0.29 10.72
C PRO A 60 -5.44 0.50 9.55
N GLY A 61 -6.05 0.43 8.36
CA GLY A 61 -5.55 1.10 7.17
C GLY A 61 -4.55 0.30 6.32
N VAL A 62 -3.93 -0.76 6.87
CA VAL A 62 -3.03 -1.62 6.07
C VAL A 62 -3.80 -2.31 4.95
N ALA A 63 -5.02 -2.79 5.20
CA ALA A 63 -5.80 -3.54 4.22
C ALA A 63 -6.14 -2.67 2.99
N GLU A 64 -6.58 -1.45 3.23
CA GLU A 64 -6.89 -0.43 2.24
C GLU A 64 -5.64 -0.03 1.45
N THR A 65 -4.52 0.18 2.15
CA THR A 65 -3.23 0.51 1.54
C THR A 65 -2.70 -0.63 0.65
N LEU A 66 -2.92 -1.89 1.03
CA LEU A 66 -2.59 -3.04 0.18
C LEU A 66 -3.40 -3.06 -1.11
N MET A 67 -4.69 -2.73 -1.06
CA MET A 67 -5.54 -2.66 -2.26
C MET A 67 -5.11 -1.52 -3.19
N GLU A 68 -4.81 -0.35 -2.62
CA GLU A 68 -4.26 0.80 -3.36
C GLU A 68 -2.95 0.42 -4.07
N ALA A 69 -2.02 -0.23 -3.36
CA ALA A 69 -0.76 -0.70 -3.93
C ALA A 69 -0.98 -1.68 -5.09
N ILE A 70 -1.90 -2.64 -4.95
CA ILE A 70 -2.22 -3.61 -6.01
C ILE A 70 -2.76 -2.89 -7.24
N SER A 71 -3.69 -1.95 -7.06
CA SER A 71 -4.30 -1.20 -8.16
C SER A 71 -3.26 -0.35 -8.88
N MET A 72 -2.46 0.41 -8.12
CA MET A 72 -1.41 1.26 -8.67
C MET A 72 -0.37 0.44 -9.45
N SER A 73 0.13 -0.66 -8.89
CA SER A 73 1.10 -1.53 -9.58
C SER A 73 0.52 -2.18 -10.83
N ALA A 74 -0.77 -2.53 -10.83
CA ALA A 74 -1.46 -3.08 -11.99
C ALA A 74 -1.55 -2.07 -13.12
N LEU A 75 -2.02 -0.85 -12.82
CA LEU A 75 -2.14 0.24 -13.78
C LEU A 75 -0.78 0.60 -14.38
N GLU A 76 0.25 0.72 -13.55
CA GLU A 76 1.59 1.05 -14.03
C GLU A 76 2.16 -0.06 -14.91
N CYS A 77 1.96 -1.32 -14.54
CA CYS A 77 2.40 -2.44 -15.36
C CYS A 77 1.70 -2.47 -16.74
N GLN A 78 0.39 -2.25 -16.78
CA GLN A 78 -0.36 -2.15 -18.03
C GLN A 78 0.12 -0.97 -18.87
N TYR A 79 0.38 0.17 -18.23
CA TYR A 79 0.92 1.34 -18.91
C TYR A 79 2.28 1.06 -19.54
N GLN A 80 3.22 0.48 -18.80
CA GLN A 80 4.57 0.19 -19.29
C GLN A 80 4.57 -0.83 -20.44
N PHE A 81 3.66 -1.81 -20.41
CA PHE A 81 3.58 -2.87 -21.41
C PHE A 81 2.51 -2.64 -22.49
N ARG A 82 1.93 -1.42 -22.59
CA ARG A 82 0.78 -1.13 -23.48
C ARG A 82 1.02 -1.42 -24.97
N PHE A 83 2.27 -1.43 -25.41
CA PHE A 83 2.67 -1.72 -26.80
C PHE A 83 3.43 -3.05 -26.96
N GLU A 84 3.49 -3.84 -25.90
CA GLU A 84 4.15 -5.15 -25.91
C GLU A 84 3.15 -6.26 -26.25
N ARG A 85 3.67 -7.39 -26.75
CA ARG A 85 2.83 -8.58 -27.06
C ARG A 85 2.07 -9.08 -25.83
N TRP A 86 2.68 -8.98 -24.66
CA TRP A 86 1.99 -9.15 -23.38
C TRP A 86 1.82 -7.78 -22.74
N ASN A 87 0.58 -7.33 -22.63
CA ASN A 87 0.18 -5.99 -22.17
C ASN A 87 -0.10 -5.91 -20.66
N CYS A 88 0.55 -6.75 -19.86
CA CYS A 88 0.30 -6.89 -18.43
C CYS A 88 -1.15 -7.24 -18.04
N THR A 89 -1.85 -8.03 -18.85
CA THR A 89 -3.14 -8.63 -18.46
C THR A 89 -2.98 -9.52 -17.23
N LEU A 90 -3.72 -9.20 -16.16
CA LEU A 90 -3.60 -9.84 -14.85
C LEU A 90 -4.58 -11.00 -14.62
N GLU A 91 -5.27 -11.45 -15.66
CA GLU A 91 -6.28 -12.49 -15.60
C GLU A 91 -5.92 -13.72 -16.45
N GLY A 92 -6.53 -14.85 -16.12
CA GLY A 92 -6.49 -16.06 -16.94
C GLY A 92 -5.24 -16.95 -16.78
N ARG A 93 -5.19 -17.97 -17.63
CA ARG A 93 -4.18 -19.05 -17.59
C ARG A 93 -2.76 -18.56 -17.88
N TYR A 94 -2.63 -17.51 -18.68
CA TYR A 94 -1.33 -16.95 -19.04
C TYR A 94 -0.57 -16.43 -17.82
N ARG A 95 -1.23 -15.64 -16.95
CA ARG A 95 -0.63 -15.16 -15.69
C ARG A 95 -0.14 -16.29 -14.80
N ALA A 96 -0.95 -17.34 -14.63
CA ALA A 96 -0.56 -18.48 -13.80
C ALA A 96 0.67 -19.21 -14.35
N SER A 97 0.79 -19.33 -15.68
CA SER A 97 1.97 -19.90 -16.32
C SER A 97 3.19 -18.99 -16.25
N LEU A 98 2.98 -17.68 -16.36
CA LEU A 98 4.01 -16.64 -16.31
C LEU A 98 4.74 -16.70 -14.96
N LEU A 99 3.98 -16.67 -13.86
CA LEU A 99 4.52 -16.70 -12.50
C LEU A 99 5.30 -18.00 -12.19
N LYS A 100 5.01 -19.12 -12.87
CA LYS A 100 5.68 -20.41 -12.66
C LYS A 100 7.00 -20.56 -13.41
N ARG A 101 7.14 -19.96 -14.60
CA ARG A 101 8.27 -20.22 -15.52
C ARG A 101 9.41 -19.19 -15.45
N GLY A 102 9.24 -18.09 -14.71
CA GLY A 102 10.31 -17.15 -14.41
C GLY A 102 10.83 -16.35 -15.59
N PHE A 103 9.94 -15.59 -16.22
CA PHE A 103 10.27 -14.72 -17.35
C PHE A 103 10.68 -13.31 -16.91
N LYS A 104 11.20 -12.49 -17.84
CA LYS A 104 11.52 -11.06 -17.59
C LYS A 104 10.29 -10.27 -17.14
N GLU A 105 9.13 -10.61 -17.68
CA GLU A 105 7.82 -10.05 -17.32
C GLU A 105 7.45 -10.38 -15.87
N THR A 106 7.83 -11.58 -15.41
CA THR A 106 7.62 -11.96 -14.00
C THR A 106 8.54 -11.17 -13.08
N ALA A 107 9.80 -10.98 -13.49
CA ALA A 107 10.73 -10.15 -12.73
C ALA A 107 10.22 -8.72 -12.59
N PHE A 108 9.70 -8.14 -13.68
CA PHE A 108 9.07 -6.83 -13.67
C PHE A 108 7.84 -6.79 -12.74
N LEU A 109 6.95 -7.78 -12.80
CA LEU A 109 5.78 -7.86 -11.92
C LEU A 109 6.15 -7.83 -10.43
N TYR A 110 7.17 -8.57 -10.01
CA TYR A 110 7.64 -8.54 -8.62
C TYR A 110 8.21 -7.16 -8.26
N ALA A 111 9.04 -6.58 -9.12
CA ALA A 111 9.63 -5.27 -8.89
C ALA A 111 8.58 -4.15 -8.81
N ILE A 112 7.63 -4.08 -9.75
CA ILE A 112 6.61 -3.02 -9.75
C ILE A 112 5.60 -3.18 -8.60
N SER A 113 5.30 -4.42 -8.21
CA SER A 113 4.42 -4.70 -7.06
C SER A 113 5.08 -4.29 -5.74
N SER A 114 6.36 -4.60 -5.56
CA SER A 114 7.09 -4.22 -4.34
C SER A 114 7.36 -2.71 -4.29
N ALA A 115 7.61 -2.06 -5.43
CA ALA A 115 7.69 -0.62 -5.55
C ALA A 115 6.36 0.06 -5.17
N GLY A 116 5.24 -0.39 -5.73
CA GLY A 116 3.91 0.15 -5.41
C GLY A 116 3.53 -0.04 -3.95
N LEU A 117 3.85 -1.20 -3.36
CA LEU A 117 3.70 -1.42 -1.91
C LEU A 117 4.54 -0.42 -1.10
N THR A 118 5.79 -0.17 -1.53
CA THR A 118 6.69 0.74 -0.81
C THR A 118 6.17 2.18 -0.87
N HIS A 119 5.73 2.63 -2.05
CA HIS A 119 5.15 3.95 -2.20
C HIS A 119 3.86 4.12 -1.39
N ALA A 120 2.90 3.20 -1.55
CA ALA A 120 1.60 3.28 -0.88
C ALA A 120 1.74 3.28 0.66
N MET A 121 2.61 2.42 1.21
CA MET A 121 2.83 2.37 2.66
C MET A 121 3.49 3.63 3.20
N ALA A 122 4.44 4.22 2.48
CA ALA A 122 5.10 5.46 2.92
C ALA A 122 4.10 6.63 2.92
N LYS A 123 3.28 6.71 1.86
CA LYS A 123 2.24 7.73 1.70
C LYS A 123 1.07 7.57 2.66
N ALA A 124 0.71 6.33 3.02
CA ALA A 124 -0.32 6.08 4.02
C ALA A 124 0.10 6.57 5.42
N CYS A 125 1.39 6.50 5.75
CA CYS A 125 1.92 7.05 7.00
C CYS A 125 1.86 8.57 7.05
N SER A 126 2.33 9.25 5.99
CA SER A 126 2.28 10.73 5.91
C SER A 126 0.85 11.26 5.85
N ALA A 127 -0.08 10.49 5.29
CA ALA A 127 -1.50 10.83 5.27
C ALA A 127 -2.25 10.53 6.59
N GLY A 128 -1.60 9.94 7.60
CA GLY A 128 -2.23 9.58 8.87
C GLY A 128 -3.28 8.45 8.75
N ARG A 129 -3.22 7.63 7.70
CA ARG A 129 -4.16 6.51 7.47
C ARG A 129 -3.82 5.24 8.24
N MET A 130 -2.63 5.17 8.82
CA MET A 130 -2.15 4.03 9.60
C MET A 130 -1.74 4.52 10.98
N GLU A 131 -2.10 3.79 12.03
CA GLU A 131 -1.95 4.22 13.42
C GLU A 131 -0.54 3.92 13.96
N ARG A 132 0.15 2.92 13.38
CA ARG A 132 1.47 2.48 13.87
C ARG A 132 2.65 3.14 13.17
N CYS A 133 2.41 4.20 12.40
CA CYS A 133 3.46 5.02 11.82
C CYS A 133 3.06 6.49 11.75
N THR A 134 4.07 7.34 11.58
CA THR A 134 3.95 8.79 11.42
C THR A 134 4.69 9.21 10.14
N CYS A 135 4.62 10.49 9.74
CA CYS A 135 5.52 10.99 8.69
C CYS A 135 6.99 10.82 9.05
N ASP A 136 7.84 10.92 8.03
CA ASP A 136 9.26 11.19 8.25
C ASP A 136 9.40 12.62 8.77
N GLU A 137 10.11 12.78 9.88
CA GLU A 137 10.47 14.11 10.35
C GLU A 137 11.56 14.66 9.43
N ALA A 138 11.42 15.92 8.99
CA ALA A 138 12.47 16.55 8.21
C ALA A 138 13.77 16.53 9.02
N PRO A 139 14.91 16.09 8.44
CA PRO A 139 16.18 16.15 9.15
C PRO A 139 16.45 17.59 9.58
N ASP A 140 16.98 17.78 10.79
CA ASP A 140 17.33 19.10 11.32
C ASP A 140 18.51 19.62 10.51
N LEU A 141 18.22 20.36 9.43
CA LEU A 141 19.23 20.95 8.57
C LEU A 141 19.77 22.20 9.24
N GLU A 142 21.09 22.25 9.44
CA GLU A 142 21.82 23.39 10.04
C GLU A 142 21.71 24.70 9.23
N ASN A 143 21.16 24.67 8.00
CA ASN A 143 21.03 25.83 7.12
C ASN A 143 19.56 26.23 6.92
N ARG A 144 18.95 26.80 7.97
CA ARG A 144 17.59 27.37 7.94
C ARG A 144 17.49 28.72 7.20
N GLU A 145 18.59 29.23 6.64
CA GLU A 145 18.68 30.61 6.15
C GLU A 145 18.12 30.81 4.73
N ALA A 146 17.92 29.74 3.93
CA ALA A 146 17.45 29.86 2.55
C ALA A 146 16.00 29.41 2.33
N TRP A 147 15.55 28.36 3.03
CA TRP A 147 14.17 27.84 2.97
C TRP A 147 13.96 26.84 4.11
N GLN A 148 12.72 26.71 4.59
CA GLN A 148 12.35 25.78 5.66
C GLN A 148 11.60 24.60 5.05
N TRP A 149 12.05 23.36 5.29
CA TRP A 149 11.19 22.19 5.07
C TRP A 149 9.99 22.29 5.99
N GLY A 150 8.79 22.16 5.43
CA GLY A 150 7.54 22.05 6.18
C GLY A 150 6.69 20.90 5.65
N GLY A 151 5.64 20.54 6.39
CA GLY A 151 4.72 19.46 6.02
C GLY A 151 5.12 18.09 6.55
N CYS A 152 4.34 17.08 6.16
CA CYS A 152 4.44 15.69 6.64
C CYS A 152 4.96 14.83 5.48
N GLY A 153 6.26 14.47 5.53
CA GLY A 153 6.94 13.71 4.47
C GLY A 153 6.62 12.21 4.51
N ASP A 154 6.66 11.55 3.34
CA ASP A 154 6.46 10.10 3.22
C ASP A 154 7.48 9.31 4.04
N ASN A 155 7.01 8.39 4.89
CA ASN A 155 7.90 7.62 5.78
C ASN A 155 8.50 6.39 5.07
N LEU A 156 9.56 6.63 4.30
CA LEU A 156 10.25 5.59 3.53
C LEU A 156 10.92 4.54 4.43
N LYS A 157 11.38 4.94 5.62
CA LYS A 157 12.04 4.04 6.59
C LYS A 157 11.05 3.00 7.12
N TYR A 158 9.86 3.43 7.56
CA TYR A 158 8.79 2.55 7.99
C TYR A 158 8.37 1.62 6.84
N SER A 159 8.09 2.20 5.68
CA SER A 159 7.64 1.45 4.50
C SER A 159 8.63 0.35 4.09
N ASN A 160 9.92 0.68 3.95
CA ASN A 160 10.95 -0.29 3.59
C ASN A 160 11.01 -1.47 4.60
N LYS A 161 10.91 -1.18 5.90
CA LYS A 161 10.90 -2.20 6.95
C LYS A 161 9.64 -3.08 6.84
N PHE A 162 8.46 -2.46 6.75
CA PHE A 162 7.18 -3.15 6.66
C PHE A 162 7.13 -4.07 5.44
N VAL A 163 7.39 -3.54 4.24
CA VAL A 163 7.29 -4.29 2.98
C VAL A 163 8.29 -5.43 2.92
N LYS A 164 9.53 -5.22 3.40
CA LYS A 164 10.54 -6.28 3.47
C LYS A 164 10.13 -7.43 4.37
N GLU A 165 9.50 -7.12 5.51
CA GLU A 165 9.00 -8.14 6.43
C GLU A 165 7.75 -8.84 5.87
N PHE A 166 6.86 -8.09 5.22
CA PHE A 166 5.60 -8.53 4.65
C PHE A 166 5.80 -9.49 3.47
N LEU A 167 6.71 -9.18 2.56
CA LEU A 167 7.04 -10.06 1.43
C LEU A 167 7.86 -11.27 1.88
N GLY A 168 8.63 -11.14 2.97
CA GLY A 168 9.34 -12.22 3.62
C GLY A 168 10.51 -12.80 2.80
N LYS A 169 11.46 -13.45 3.49
CA LYS A 169 12.50 -14.24 2.83
C LYS A 169 11.97 -15.65 2.59
N LYS A 170 12.05 -16.13 1.35
CA LYS A 170 11.74 -17.52 1.00
C LYS A 170 12.99 -18.41 1.15
N SER A 171 12.78 -19.73 1.14
CA SER A 171 13.82 -20.74 1.34
C SER A 171 15.08 -20.49 0.50
N ILE A 172 16.25 -20.53 1.14
CA ILE A 172 17.56 -20.33 0.50
C ILE A 172 17.86 -21.40 -0.56
N LYS A 173 17.24 -22.59 -0.42
CA LYS A 173 17.45 -23.73 -1.31
C LYS A 173 16.74 -23.61 -2.67
N ASP A 174 15.75 -22.70 -2.79
CA ASP A 174 15.02 -22.48 -4.03
C ASP A 174 15.58 -21.26 -4.77
N LEU A 175 16.27 -21.51 -5.89
CA LEU A 175 16.83 -20.47 -6.76
C LEU A 175 15.75 -19.52 -7.28
N ARG A 176 14.56 -20.04 -7.61
CA ARG A 176 13.46 -19.22 -8.13
C ARG A 176 12.98 -18.25 -7.07
N ALA A 177 12.81 -18.75 -5.85
CA ALA A 177 12.41 -17.94 -4.72
C ALA A 177 13.44 -16.85 -4.35
N ARG A 178 14.74 -17.13 -4.54
CA ARG A 178 15.80 -16.12 -4.39
C ARG A 178 15.72 -15.02 -5.45
N VAL A 179 15.49 -15.38 -6.70
CA VAL A 179 15.34 -14.41 -7.80
C VAL A 179 14.09 -13.54 -7.58
N ASP A 180 12.97 -14.14 -7.21
CA ASP A 180 11.75 -13.38 -6.92
C ASP A 180 11.93 -12.42 -5.74
N PHE A 181 12.61 -12.86 -4.67
CA PHE A 181 12.96 -11.97 -3.57
C PHE A 181 13.93 -10.86 -3.98
N HIS A 182 14.91 -11.16 -4.85
CA HIS A 182 15.81 -10.15 -5.40
C HIS A 182 15.05 -9.09 -6.21
N ASN A 183 14.14 -9.51 -7.09
CA ASN A 183 13.31 -8.60 -7.89
C ASN A 183 12.45 -7.67 -7.01
N ASN A 184 11.90 -8.21 -5.92
CA ASN A 184 11.20 -7.39 -4.92
C ASN A 184 12.13 -6.32 -4.34
N LEU A 185 13.35 -6.68 -3.92
CA LEU A 185 14.30 -5.72 -3.35
C LEU A 185 14.72 -4.65 -4.35
N VAL A 186 14.88 -5.00 -5.63
CA VAL A 186 15.19 -4.05 -6.70
C VAL A 186 14.07 -3.02 -6.85
N GLY A 187 12.82 -3.47 -6.90
CA GLY A 187 11.65 -2.57 -6.98
C GLY A 187 11.55 -1.61 -5.80
N MET A 188 11.71 -2.13 -4.58
CA MET A 188 11.71 -1.31 -3.37
C MET A 188 12.83 -0.26 -3.39
N LYS A 189 14.05 -0.67 -3.76
CA LYS A 189 15.21 0.23 -3.83
C LYS A 189 15.01 1.31 -4.90
N SER A 190 14.46 0.96 -6.05
CA SER A 190 14.17 1.91 -7.13
C SER A 190 13.16 2.97 -6.66
N CYS A 191 12.06 2.56 -6.03
CA CYS A 191 11.08 3.48 -5.47
C CYS A 191 11.69 4.44 -4.44
N ILE A 192 12.45 3.92 -3.47
CA ILE A 192 13.11 4.74 -2.44
C ILE A 192 14.10 5.72 -3.08
N SER A 193 14.88 5.27 -4.07
CA SER A 193 15.85 6.12 -4.76
C SER A 193 15.17 7.28 -5.48
N VAL A 194 14.05 7.03 -6.16
CA VAL A 194 13.29 8.07 -6.87
C VAL A 194 12.68 9.06 -5.88
N LEU A 195 12.07 8.57 -4.80
CA LEU A 195 11.44 9.44 -3.80
C LEU A 195 12.48 10.30 -3.06
N ASN A 196 13.66 9.76 -2.77
CA ASN A 196 14.77 10.55 -2.21
C ASN A 196 15.32 11.61 -3.16
N GLN A 197 15.20 11.42 -4.48
CA GLN A 197 15.60 12.41 -5.48
C GLN A 197 14.59 13.57 -5.58
N CYS A 198 13.35 13.41 -5.12
CA CYS A 198 12.40 14.52 -5.06
C CYS A 198 12.75 15.57 -3.98
N PHE A 199 13.71 15.28 -3.11
CA PHE A 199 14.14 16.15 -2.00
C PHE A 199 15.54 16.78 -2.20
N ASN A 200 16.24 16.44 -3.29
CA ASN A 200 17.51 17.07 -3.69
C ASN A 200 17.30 17.95 -4.92
#